data_AF-A0A7C9TN88-F1
#
_entry.id   AF-A0A7C9TN88-F1
#
_cell.length_a   1.000
_cell.length_b   1.000
_cell.length_c   1.000
_cell.angle_alpha   90.00
_cell.angle_beta   90.00
_cell.angle_gamma   90.00
#
_symmetry.space_group_name_H-M   'P 1'
#
loop_
_entity.id
_entity.type
_entity.pdbx_description
1 polymer ?
#
loop_
_entity_poly.entity_id
_entity_poly.type
_entity_poly.pdbx_seq_one_letter_code
_entity_poly.pdbx_strand_id
1 'polypeptide(L)'
;MSLSPRPRFAAGTALLITTLLAGPGAWAAEQDIKPTCETGWSPNKDGNCMPAEALQAKLNGNQAMCASAGGTFQSATPNTCAVVAQTPRCPGGPQVRYSSATKTCVVDTTVNPPARTNYVSDCLKLTTPLKGVPPHVTHIRVLSQTEDGTELSAVAAPQSPFYSCSAPDMDSAGQLPTRLTVRVEDVVASGALRRGYTYGTLVVPFKYYMGAKELAPSATIAPYFGRRIEALGGSASFIVAAGVGVVSGSSKDAGGNAQTEQLTAFSTAWGLTFETRKPNSQNGRGLQSGILVGRDYVGRAHRAAFDQHGKTWVSVQIGYDFTDY
;
A
#
# COMPACT_ATOMS: atom_id res chain seq x y z
N MET A 1 26.68 -13.44 -53.90
CA MET A 1 25.55 -13.48 -52.95
C MET A 1 25.94 -14.37 -51.79
N SER A 2 26.34 -13.78 -50.65
CA SER A 2 26.76 -14.51 -49.45
C SER A 2 25.77 -14.16 -48.34
N LEU A 3 24.98 -15.15 -47.91
CA LEU A 3 24.00 -15.00 -46.84
C LEU A 3 24.73 -15.16 -45.50
N SER A 4 24.88 -14.05 -44.77
CA SER A 4 25.37 -14.04 -43.40
C SER A 4 24.37 -14.72 -42.46
N PRO A 5 24.80 -15.61 -41.54
CA PRO A 5 23.91 -16.26 -40.61
C PRO A 5 23.50 -15.27 -39.50
N ARG A 6 22.20 -14.99 -39.39
CA ARG A 6 21.65 -14.30 -38.22
C ARG A 6 21.76 -15.23 -37.00
N PRO A 7 22.22 -14.72 -35.83
CA PRO A 7 22.20 -15.50 -34.62
C PRO A 7 20.74 -15.76 -34.21
N ARG A 8 20.36 -17.04 -34.18
CA ARG A 8 19.11 -17.49 -33.56
C ARG A 8 19.30 -17.39 -32.04
N PHE A 9 18.85 -16.30 -31.44
CA PHE A 9 18.59 -16.30 -30.00
C PHE A 9 17.40 -17.24 -29.76
N ALA A 10 17.68 -18.37 -29.12
CA ALA A 10 16.66 -19.27 -28.63
C ALA A 10 15.76 -18.49 -27.66
N ALA A 11 14.47 -18.38 -28.02
CA ALA A 11 13.42 -17.95 -27.12
C ALA A 11 13.26 -19.01 -26.02
N GLY A 12 14.12 -18.93 -25.00
CA GLY A 12 14.10 -19.78 -23.82
C GLY A 12 13.54 -18.99 -22.65
N THR A 13 12.40 -19.49 -22.16
CA THR A 13 11.93 -19.30 -20.78
C THR A 13 11.32 -17.93 -20.45
N ALA A 14 10.02 -17.82 -20.73
CA ALA A 14 9.15 -16.93 -19.98
C ALA A 14 9.18 -17.38 -18.51
N LEU A 15 9.90 -16.65 -17.67
CA LEU A 15 9.91 -16.84 -16.23
C LEU A 15 8.56 -16.36 -15.68
N LEU A 16 7.60 -17.29 -15.62
CA LEU A 16 6.34 -17.10 -14.90
C LEU A 16 6.69 -17.05 -13.40
N ILE A 17 6.93 -15.86 -12.86
CA ILE A 17 7.03 -15.65 -11.41
C ILE A 17 5.61 -15.69 -10.86
N THR A 18 5.09 -16.90 -10.71
CA THR A 18 3.90 -17.18 -9.93
C THR A 18 4.36 -18.00 -8.73
N THR A 19 3.87 -17.63 -7.55
CA THR A 19 4.11 -18.25 -6.23
C THR A 19 5.47 -18.00 -5.58
N LEU A 20 5.48 -17.05 -4.64
CA LEU A 20 6.04 -17.23 -3.29
C LEU A 20 5.70 -15.98 -2.48
N LEU A 21 4.84 -16.13 -1.47
CA LEU A 21 4.92 -15.46 -0.15
C LEU A 21 3.71 -15.88 0.69
N ALA A 22 3.89 -16.96 1.44
CA ALA A 22 3.07 -17.28 2.60
C ALA A 22 4.00 -17.58 3.80
N GLY A 23 3.95 -16.69 4.81
CA GLY A 23 4.41 -16.86 6.21
C GLY A 23 5.92 -16.95 6.49
N PRO A 24 6.40 -16.76 7.75
CA PRO A 24 5.75 -16.35 9.02
C PRO A 24 6.13 -14.89 9.41
N GLY A 25 5.52 -14.16 10.36
CA GLY A 25 4.78 -14.47 11.58
C GLY A 25 5.53 -13.87 12.79
N ALA A 26 4.83 -13.05 13.61
CA ALA A 26 5.32 -12.21 14.73
C ALA A 26 6.07 -10.95 14.24
N TRP A 27 5.83 -9.72 14.69
CA TRP A 27 5.66 -9.23 16.06
C TRP A 27 4.79 -7.96 16.06
N ALA A 28 3.63 -8.00 16.70
CA ALA A 28 3.03 -6.82 17.30
C ALA A 28 2.48 -7.26 18.65
N ALA A 29 2.72 -6.45 19.69
CA ALA A 29 2.08 -6.66 20.98
C ALA A 29 0.57 -6.67 20.74
N GLU A 30 -0.07 -7.80 21.04
CA GLU A 30 -1.51 -8.00 20.92
C GLU A 30 -2.18 -6.93 21.78
N GLN A 31 -2.74 -5.91 21.13
CA GLN A 31 -3.58 -4.96 21.85
C GLN A 31 -4.92 -5.62 22.06
N ASP A 32 -5.31 -5.78 23.33
CA ASP A 32 -6.62 -6.28 23.74
C ASP A 32 -7.71 -5.27 23.37
N ILE A 33 -8.11 -5.27 22.10
CA ILE A 33 -9.29 -4.55 21.64
C ILE A 33 -10.49 -5.40 22.07
N LYS A 34 -11.30 -4.87 22.99
CA LYS A 34 -12.52 -5.56 23.43
C LYS A 34 -13.51 -5.65 22.27
N PRO A 35 -13.97 -6.86 21.89
CA PRO A 35 -15.01 -7.02 20.90
C PRO A 35 -16.32 -6.35 21.35
N THR A 36 -17.10 -5.84 20.40
CA THR A 36 -18.43 -5.27 20.67
C THR A 36 -19.51 -6.10 19.99
N CYS A 37 -20.63 -6.27 20.71
CA CYS A 37 -21.84 -6.86 20.15
C CYS A 37 -22.75 -5.77 19.58
N GLU A 38 -23.62 -6.13 18.64
CA GLU A 38 -24.65 -5.21 18.16
C GLU A 38 -25.59 -4.78 19.29
N THR A 39 -26.21 -3.61 19.16
CA THR A 39 -27.16 -3.10 20.15
C THR A 39 -28.26 -4.14 20.43
N GLY A 40 -28.45 -4.48 21.71
CA GLY A 40 -29.42 -5.50 22.14
C GLY A 40 -28.82 -6.90 22.31
N TRP A 41 -27.52 -7.08 22.04
CA TRP A 41 -26.77 -8.31 22.26
C TRP A 41 -25.71 -8.11 23.34
N SER A 42 -25.42 -9.17 24.10
CA SER A 42 -24.40 -9.20 25.15
C SER A 42 -23.48 -10.42 24.98
N PRO A 43 -22.17 -10.30 25.24
CA PRO A 43 -21.25 -11.42 25.17
C PRO A 43 -21.59 -12.45 26.27
N ASN A 44 -21.65 -13.73 25.90
CA ASN A 44 -21.81 -14.84 26.85
C ASN A 44 -20.45 -15.23 27.45
N LYS A 45 -20.44 -16.25 28.32
CA LYS A 45 -19.19 -16.79 28.93
C LYS A 45 -18.18 -17.30 27.89
N ASP A 46 -18.67 -17.68 26.71
CA ASP A 46 -17.84 -18.13 25.60
C ASP A 46 -17.33 -16.99 24.71
N GLY A 47 -17.71 -15.75 24.98
CA GLY A 47 -17.34 -14.57 24.20
C GLY A 47 -18.19 -14.35 22.94
N ASN A 48 -19.20 -15.18 22.70
CA ASN A 48 -20.12 -15.02 21.57
C ASN A 48 -21.23 -14.03 21.92
N CYS A 49 -21.73 -13.29 20.92
CA CYS A 49 -22.85 -12.38 21.12
C CYS A 49 -24.16 -13.17 21.18
N MET A 50 -24.83 -13.11 22.33
CA MET A 50 -26.17 -13.64 22.57
C MET A 50 -27.16 -12.48 22.71
N PRO A 51 -28.45 -12.65 22.35
CA PRO A 51 -29.46 -11.65 22.66
C PRO A 51 -29.44 -11.35 24.15
N ALA A 52 -29.49 -10.07 24.53
CA ALA A 52 -29.71 -9.71 25.92
C ALA A 52 -31.07 -10.25 26.38
N GLU A 53 -31.26 -10.50 27.67
CA GLU A 53 -32.49 -11.10 28.23
C GLU A 53 -33.77 -10.36 27.79
N ALA A 54 -33.70 -9.02 27.74
CA ALA A 54 -34.80 -8.17 27.26
C ALA A 54 -35.13 -8.36 25.76
N LEU A 55 -34.13 -8.67 24.92
CA LEU A 55 -34.33 -9.00 23.52
C LEU A 55 -34.82 -10.44 23.37
N GLN A 56 -34.28 -11.38 24.15
CA GLN A 56 -34.69 -12.79 24.16
C GLN A 56 -36.19 -12.92 24.47
N ALA A 57 -36.70 -12.16 25.45
CA ALA A 57 -38.12 -12.12 25.77
C ALA A 57 -39.01 -11.63 24.61
N LYS A 58 -38.50 -10.72 23.77
CA LYS A 58 -39.21 -10.23 22.57
C LYS A 58 -39.14 -11.20 21.39
N LEU A 59 -38.06 -11.97 21.29
CA LEU A 59 -37.88 -12.98 20.25
C LEU A 59 -38.74 -14.23 20.52
N ASN A 60 -38.90 -14.59 21.79
CA ASN A 60 -39.81 -15.65 22.20
C ASN A 60 -41.26 -15.24 21.90
N GLY A 61 -41.97 -16.07 21.15
CA GLY A 61 -43.34 -15.79 20.71
C GLY A 61 -43.49 -14.92 19.45
N ASN A 62 -42.39 -14.48 18.81
CA ASN A 62 -42.44 -13.75 17.53
C ASN A 62 -41.56 -14.39 16.44
N GLN A 63 -42.19 -15.19 15.56
CA GLN A 63 -41.50 -15.96 14.53
C GLN A 63 -40.76 -15.10 13.50
N ALA A 64 -41.35 -13.96 13.11
CA ALA A 64 -40.74 -13.05 12.15
C ALA A 64 -39.47 -12.39 12.73
N MET A 65 -39.51 -11.96 14.00
CA MET A 65 -38.35 -11.34 14.64
C MET A 65 -37.21 -12.35 14.85
N CYS A 66 -37.51 -13.59 15.24
CA CYS A 66 -36.50 -14.63 15.40
C CYS A 66 -35.75 -14.94 14.10
N ALA A 67 -36.49 -15.08 12.99
CA ALA A 67 -35.87 -15.31 11.67
C ALA A 67 -34.97 -14.12 11.26
N SER A 68 -35.42 -12.89 11.51
CA SER A 68 -34.62 -11.68 11.21
C SER A 68 -33.34 -11.55 12.05
N ALA A 69 -33.31 -12.13 13.25
CA ALA A 69 -32.14 -12.18 14.12
C ALA A 69 -31.19 -13.35 13.79
N GLY A 70 -31.48 -14.15 12.75
CA GLY A 70 -30.71 -15.34 12.38
C GLY A 70 -31.00 -16.56 13.26
N GLY A 71 -32.13 -16.57 13.97
CA GLY A 71 -32.56 -17.69 14.81
C GLY A 71 -33.53 -18.64 14.12
N THR A 72 -33.72 -19.81 14.73
CA THR A 72 -34.71 -20.82 14.34
C THR A 72 -35.65 -21.12 15.51
N PHE A 73 -36.94 -21.30 15.22
CA PHE A 73 -37.91 -21.69 16.24
C PHE A 73 -37.76 -23.18 16.58
N GLN A 74 -37.69 -23.51 17.86
CA GLN A 74 -37.63 -24.90 18.29
C GLN A 74 -39.02 -25.53 18.29
N SER A 75 -39.19 -26.61 17.53
CA SER A 75 -40.46 -27.34 17.44
C SER A 75 -40.85 -28.05 18.75
N ALA A 76 -39.89 -28.36 19.61
CA ALA A 76 -40.11 -29.08 20.87
C ALA A 76 -40.73 -28.21 21.97
N THR A 77 -40.58 -26.88 21.89
CA THR A 77 -41.13 -25.92 22.85
C THR A 77 -41.72 -24.75 22.06
N PRO A 78 -43.04 -24.78 21.77
CA PRO A 78 -43.68 -23.71 21.02
C PRO A 78 -43.39 -22.37 21.70
N ASN A 79 -43.00 -21.38 20.89
CA ASN A 79 -42.61 -20.02 21.31
C ASN A 79 -41.16 -19.80 21.76
N THR A 80 -40.27 -20.79 21.65
CA THR A 80 -38.85 -20.59 22.00
C THR A 80 -38.01 -20.37 20.74
N CYS A 81 -37.37 -19.20 20.66
CA CYS A 81 -36.44 -18.87 19.57
C CYS A 81 -35.02 -19.31 19.95
N ALA A 82 -34.44 -20.23 19.20
CA ALA A 82 -33.03 -20.59 19.28
C ALA A 82 -32.23 -19.72 18.32
N VAL A 83 -31.60 -18.67 18.85
CA VAL A 83 -30.77 -17.76 18.07
C VAL A 83 -29.36 -18.34 17.94
N VAL A 84 -28.83 -18.39 16.71
CA VAL A 84 -27.44 -18.77 16.49
C VAL A 84 -26.56 -17.66 17.05
N ALA A 85 -25.62 -18.03 17.91
CA ALA A 85 -24.70 -17.08 18.51
C ALA A 85 -23.91 -16.35 17.41
N GLN A 86 -23.88 -15.02 17.46
CA GLN A 86 -23.19 -14.22 16.46
C GLN A 86 -21.73 -14.01 16.87
N THR A 87 -20.83 -14.06 15.88
CA THR A 87 -19.44 -13.64 16.09
C THR A 87 -19.40 -12.16 16.41
N PRO A 88 -18.71 -11.74 17.49
CA PRO A 88 -18.59 -10.33 17.83
C PRO A 88 -17.99 -9.50 16.70
N ARG A 89 -18.42 -8.24 16.60
CA ARG A 89 -17.80 -7.29 15.68
C ARG A 89 -16.59 -6.66 16.35
N CYS A 90 -15.52 -6.51 15.59
CA CYS A 90 -14.36 -5.79 16.06
C CYS A 90 -14.48 -4.30 15.69
N PRO A 91 -14.38 -3.38 16.65
CA PRO A 91 -14.30 -1.96 16.33
C PRO A 91 -12.95 -1.69 15.64
N GLY A 92 -12.99 -1.25 14.38
CA GLY A 92 -11.79 -0.95 13.60
C GLY A 92 -12.00 -1.07 12.09
N GLY A 93 -10.96 -0.72 11.32
CA GLY A 93 -10.94 -0.89 9.86
C GLY A 93 -10.86 -2.37 9.43
N PRO A 94 -10.73 -2.65 8.12
CA PRO A 94 -10.70 -4.02 7.56
C PRO A 94 -9.53 -4.90 8.08
N GLN A 95 -8.62 -4.31 8.86
CA GLN A 95 -7.46 -4.96 9.45
C GLN A 95 -7.71 -5.56 10.82
N VAL A 96 -8.90 -5.45 11.41
CA VAL A 96 -9.17 -6.04 12.73
C VAL A 96 -10.11 -7.24 12.56
N ARG A 97 -9.65 -8.42 12.98
CA ARG A 97 -10.41 -9.67 12.90
C ARG A 97 -10.67 -10.21 14.30
N TYR A 98 -11.83 -10.83 14.47
CA TYR A 98 -12.12 -11.55 15.70
C TYR A 98 -11.37 -12.89 15.68
N SER A 99 -10.49 -13.11 16.67
CA SER A 99 -9.82 -14.39 16.87
C SER A 99 -10.70 -15.26 17.76
N SER A 100 -11.27 -16.33 17.20
CA SER A 100 -12.07 -17.28 17.98
C SER A 100 -11.25 -18.04 19.03
N ALA A 101 -9.93 -18.16 18.83
CA ALA A 101 -9.02 -18.83 19.75
C ALA A 101 -8.76 -18.01 21.02
N THR A 102 -8.52 -16.71 20.86
CA THR A 102 -8.21 -15.79 21.99
C THR A 102 -9.45 -15.04 22.49
N LYS A 103 -10.57 -15.09 21.74
CA LYS A 103 -11.82 -14.35 22.01
C LYS A 103 -11.60 -12.83 22.07
N THR A 104 -10.58 -12.34 21.39
CA THR A 104 -10.21 -10.93 21.32
C THR A 104 -10.22 -10.46 19.87
N CYS A 105 -10.34 -9.16 19.68
CA CYS A 105 -10.11 -8.56 18.38
C CYS A 105 -8.62 -8.39 18.17
N VAL A 106 -8.08 -9.14 17.21
CA VAL A 106 -6.69 -9.07 16.82
C VAL A 106 -6.56 -8.18 15.59
N VAL A 107 -5.59 -7.27 15.61
CA VAL A 107 -5.18 -6.60 14.38
C VAL A 107 -4.50 -7.66 13.52
N ASP A 108 -5.06 -7.92 12.35
CA ASP A 108 -4.49 -8.76 11.32
C ASP A 108 -3.23 -8.08 10.77
N THR A 109 -2.12 -8.33 11.46
CA THR A 109 -0.78 -7.86 11.10
C THR A 109 -0.24 -8.55 9.85
N THR A 110 -0.95 -9.54 9.28
CA THR A 110 -0.62 -10.04 7.93
C THR A 110 -0.86 -8.98 6.87
N VAL A 111 -1.66 -7.96 7.20
CA VAL A 111 -1.74 -6.76 6.39
C VAL A 111 -0.67 -5.79 6.86
N ASN A 112 0.36 -5.68 6.00
CA ASN A 112 1.58 -4.92 6.24
C ASN A 112 1.30 -3.60 6.96
N PRO A 113 1.77 -3.44 8.23
CA PRO A 113 1.68 -2.15 8.89
C PRO A 113 2.36 -1.07 8.03
N PRO A 114 2.08 0.22 8.22
CA PRO A 114 2.81 1.26 7.50
C PRO A 114 4.30 1.19 7.82
N ALA A 115 5.14 1.36 6.78
CA ALA A 115 6.53 1.84 6.82
C ALA A 115 6.95 2.50 8.17
N ARG A 116 7.91 2.01 8.99
CA ARG A 116 8.59 2.83 10.03
C ARG A 116 9.60 3.76 9.34
N THR A 117 9.18 4.28 8.20
CA THR A 117 9.93 5.14 7.31
C THR A 117 9.51 6.57 7.60
N ASN A 118 10.14 7.54 6.96
CA ASN A 118 9.88 8.94 7.15
C ASN A 118 8.41 9.24 6.88
N TYR A 119 7.70 9.65 7.93
CA TYR A 119 6.29 10.03 7.85
C TYR A 119 6.10 11.51 7.46
N VAL A 120 7.17 12.28 7.31
CA VAL A 120 7.10 13.72 7.03
C VAL A 120 6.32 13.97 5.75
N SER A 121 5.39 14.91 5.82
CA SER A 121 4.42 15.24 4.77
C SER A 121 3.34 14.20 4.51
N ASP A 122 3.34 13.07 5.22
CA ASP A 122 2.22 12.13 5.14
C ASP A 122 1.02 12.60 5.94
N CYS A 123 -0.09 12.11 5.46
CA CYS A 123 -1.37 12.16 6.11
C CYS A 123 -1.77 10.76 6.55
N LEU A 124 -2.13 10.66 7.81
CA LEU A 124 -2.51 9.43 8.45
C LEU A 124 -3.99 9.49 8.76
N LYS A 125 -4.76 8.61 8.13
CA LYS A 125 -6.15 8.35 8.52
C LYS A 125 -6.14 7.31 9.63
N LEU A 126 -6.52 7.75 10.81
CA LEU A 126 -6.55 6.94 12.02
C LEU A 126 -7.74 5.99 11.95
N THR A 127 -7.47 4.69 12.01
CA THR A 127 -8.48 3.63 12.10
C THR A 127 -8.85 3.30 13.54
N THR A 128 -7.95 3.57 14.49
CA THR A 128 -8.21 3.50 15.92
C THR A 128 -7.72 4.78 16.61
N PRO A 129 -8.33 5.19 17.74
CA PRO A 129 -7.87 6.34 18.51
C PRO A 129 -6.43 6.14 19.01
N LEU A 130 -5.60 7.17 18.87
CA LEU A 130 -4.23 7.17 19.36
C LEU A 130 -4.14 7.77 20.76
N LYS A 131 -3.22 7.27 21.58
CA LYS A 131 -2.96 7.83 22.91
C LYS A 131 -2.53 9.30 22.78
N GLY A 132 -3.18 10.19 23.53
CA GLY A 132 -2.88 11.63 23.48
C GLY A 132 -3.51 12.39 22.31
N VAL A 133 -4.25 11.70 21.42
CA VAL A 133 -5.00 12.32 20.33
C VAL A 133 -6.48 12.37 20.71
N PRO A 134 -7.17 13.53 20.62
CA PRO A 134 -8.59 13.61 20.91
C PRO A 134 -9.41 12.62 20.05
N PRO A 135 -10.43 11.95 20.61
CA PRO A 135 -11.11 10.82 19.94
C PRO A 135 -11.88 11.20 18.67
N HIS A 136 -12.18 12.48 18.47
CA HIS A 136 -12.83 12.98 17.26
C HIS A 136 -11.84 13.24 16.11
N VAL A 137 -10.53 13.25 16.38
CA VAL A 137 -9.50 13.44 15.36
C VAL A 137 -9.30 12.14 14.62
N THR A 138 -9.72 12.12 13.35
CA THR A 138 -9.62 10.95 12.47
C THR A 138 -8.49 11.06 11.46
N HIS A 139 -7.91 12.24 11.30
CA HIS A 139 -6.83 12.50 10.36
C HIS A 139 -5.75 13.35 11.05
N ILE A 140 -4.49 12.98 10.88
CA ILE A 140 -3.35 13.78 11.31
C ILE A 140 -2.40 13.98 10.14
N ARG A 141 -1.84 15.18 10.02
CA ARG A 141 -0.76 15.48 9.08
C ARG A 141 0.55 15.55 9.85
N VAL A 142 1.55 14.80 9.40
CA VAL A 142 2.86 14.78 10.03
C VAL A 142 3.70 15.93 9.49
N LEU A 143 4.17 16.78 10.40
CA LEU A 143 4.99 17.96 10.10
C LEU A 143 6.49 17.63 10.18
N SER A 144 6.88 16.91 11.23
CA SER A 144 8.25 16.47 11.46
C SER A 144 8.26 15.14 12.20
N GLN A 145 9.39 14.45 12.13
CA GLN A 145 9.69 13.24 12.85
C GLN A 145 11.01 13.46 13.62
N THR A 146 11.13 12.88 14.81
CA THR A 146 12.37 12.93 15.59
C THR A 146 13.48 12.17 14.89
N GLU A 147 14.74 12.52 15.17
CA GLU A 147 15.92 11.91 14.54
C GLU A 147 16.03 10.40 14.84
N ASP A 148 15.59 9.97 16.02
CA ASP A 148 15.49 8.55 16.40
C ASP A 148 14.30 7.82 15.73
N GLY A 149 13.46 8.56 15.01
CA GLY A 149 12.29 8.06 14.31
C GLY A 149 11.16 7.57 15.22
N THR A 150 11.19 7.84 16.53
CA THR A 150 10.23 7.27 17.48
C THR A 150 8.98 8.13 17.66
N GLU A 151 9.09 9.45 17.46
CA GLU A 151 8.00 10.40 17.65
C GLU A 151 7.71 11.24 16.40
N LEU A 152 6.44 11.56 16.21
CA LEU A 152 5.91 12.39 15.16
C LEU A 152 5.33 13.65 15.76
N SER A 153 5.76 14.81 15.26
CA SER A 153 5.04 16.06 15.46
C SER A 153 4.03 16.20 14.34
N ALA A 154 2.76 16.19 14.70
CA ALA A 154 1.64 16.20 13.78
C ALA A 154 0.65 17.32 14.13
N VAL A 155 -0.27 17.59 13.21
CA VAL A 155 -1.43 18.46 13.44
C VAL A 155 -2.71 17.71 13.08
N ALA A 156 -3.78 17.95 13.84
CA ALA A 156 -5.10 17.47 13.46
C ALA A 156 -5.49 18.07 12.10
N ALA A 157 -5.89 17.23 11.16
CA ALA A 157 -6.34 17.66 9.84
C ALA A 157 -7.87 17.51 9.76
N PRO A 158 -8.59 18.50 9.21
CA PRO A 158 -10.01 18.35 8.94
C PRO A 158 -10.23 17.24 7.91
N GLN A 159 -11.39 16.58 7.97
CA GLN A 159 -11.80 15.66 6.91
C GLN A 159 -12.01 16.45 5.62
N SER A 160 -11.02 16.42 4.73
CA SER A 160 -11.15 16.97 3.39
C SER A 160 -11.64 15.87 2.44
N PRO A 161 -12.74 16.10 1.69
CA PRO A 161 -13.16 15.18 0.63
C PRO A 161 -12.14 15.10 -0.52
N PHE A 162 -11.24 16.09 -0.64
CA PHE A 162 -10.29 16.20 -1.74
C PHE A 162 -8.94 15.52 -1.51
N TYR A 163 -8.85 14.61 -0.54
CA TYR A 163 -7.66 13.75 -0.33
C TYR A 163 -6.36 14.54 -0.08
N SER A 164 -6.44 15.87 0.08
CA SER A 164 -5.33 16.75 0.37
C SER A 164 -5.34 16.98 1.86
N CYS A 165 -4.32 16.48 2.55
CA CYS A 165 -4.07 16.90 3.93
C CYS A 165 -3.32 18.21 3.90
N SER A 166 -3.96 19.19 3.26
CA SER A 166 -3.68 20.59 3.48
C SER A 166 -4.06 20.81 4.93
N ALA A 167 -3.07 21.01 5.80
CA ALA A 167 -3.39 21.57 7.10
C ALA A 167 -4.04 22.92 6.80
N PRO A 168 -5.27 23.19 7.25
CA PRO A 168 -5.80 24.52 7.13
C PRO A 168 -4.89 25.42 7.97
N ASP A 169 -4.47 26.56 7.41
CA ASP A 169 -3.60 27.50 8.13
C ASP A 169 -4.27 27.97 9.44
N MET A 170 -5.60 27.91 9.50
CA MET A 170 -6.42 28.10 10.69
C MET A 170 -7.64 27.16 10.66
N ASP A 171 -8.10 26.70 11.82
CA ASP A 171 -9.37 25.99 11.93
C ASP A 171 -10.57 26.91 11.61
N SER A 172 -11.79 26.38 11.66
CA SER A 172 -13.01 27.15 11.42
C SER A 172 -13.23 28.31 12.42
N ALA A 173 -12.48 28.33 13.52
CA ALA A 173 -12.50 29.38 14.55
C ALA A 173 -11.33 30.38 14.42
N GLY A 174 -10.49 30.27 13.38
CA GLY A 174 -9.32 31.13 13.21
C GLY A 174 -8.14 30.76 14.13
N GLN A 175 -8.17 29.60 14.77
CA GLN A 175 -7.10 29.12 15.65
C GLN A 175 -6.11 28.26 14.90
N LEU A 176 -4.84 28.31 15.30
CA LEU A 176 -3.82 27.41 14.77
C LEU A 176 -4.19 25.95 15.08
N PRO A 177 -4.00 25.03 14.14
CA PRO A 177 -4.33 23.63 14.37
C PRO A 177 -3.52 23.07 15.54
N THR A 178 -4.21 22.33 16.42
CA THR A 178 -3.62 21.71 17.60
C THR A 178 -2.45 20.82 17.20
N ARG A 179 -1.25 21.14 17.70
CA ARG A 179 -0.07 20.30 17.56
C ARG A 179 -0.17 19.09 18.47
N LEU A 180 0.16 17.94 17.93
CA LEU A 180 0.10 16.64 18.57
C LEU A 180 1.49 16.01 18.51
N THR A 181 1.91 15.40 19.60
CA THR A 181 3.08 14.51 19.59
C THR A 181 2.57 13.09 19.68
N VAL A 182 2.93 12.26 18.71
CA VAL A 182 2.41 10.90 18.55
C VAL A 182 3.57 9.95 18.35
N ARG A 183 3.59 8.82 19.07
CA ARG A 183 4.64 7.82 18.87
C ARG A 183 4.38 7.02 17.59
N VAL A 184 5.43 6.75 16.83
CA VAL A 184 5.36 5.95 15.59
C VAL A 184 4.82 4.56 15.87
N GLU A 185 5.16 3.96 17.01
CA GLU A 185 4.62 2.66 17.42
C GLU A 185 3.09 2.67 17.55
N ASP A 186 2.51 3.75 18.08
CA ASP A 186 1.07 3.89 18.25
C ASP A 186 0.40 4.06 16.88
N VAL A 187 1.01 4.84 15.96
CA VAL A 187 0.54 4.97 14.57
C VAL A 187 0.55 3.63 13.85
N VAL A 188 1.65 2.89 13.94
CA VAL A 188 1.79 1.57 13.31
C VAL A 188 0.77 0.59 13.89
N ALA A 189 0.63 0.54 15.22
CA ALA A 189 -0.32 -0.33 15.90
C ALA A 189 -1.76 0.01 15.57
N SER A 190 -2.07 1.29 15.32
CA SER A 190 -3.44 1.70 14.96
C SER A 190 -3.90 1.19 13.59
N GLY A 191 -2.97 0.75 12.74
CA GLY A 191 -3.25 0.43 11.34
C GLY A 191 -3.57 1.66 10.49
N ALA A 192 -3.09 2.84 10.92
CA ALA A 192 -3.35 4.10 10.23
C ALA A 192 -3.02 4.00 8.75
N LEU A 193 -3.97 4.43 7.92
CA LEU A 193 -3.78 4.44 6.47
C LEU A 193 -2.94 5.66 6.10
N ARG A 194 -1.87 5.40 5.36
CA ARG A 194 -0.88 6.41 5.01
C ARG A 194 -1.12 6.92 3.59
N ARG A 195 -1.30 8.23 3.45
CA ARG A 195 -1.46 8.94 2.18
C ARG A 195 -0.48 10.09 2.15
N GLY A 196 0.17 10.33 1.02
CA GLY A 196 1.11 11.43 0.94
C GLY A 196 1.84 11.45 -0.37
N TYR A 197 2.78 12.37 -0.48
CA TYR A 197 3.72 12.41 -1.58
C TYR A 197 4.89 11.48 -1.27
N THR A 198 5.38 10.77 -2.29
CA THR A 198 6.63 10.01 -2.24
C THR A 198 7.55 10.55 -3.32
N TYR A 199 8.84 10.55 -3.06
CA TYR A 199 9.86 10.94 -4.02
C TYR A 199 11.13 10.15 -3.72
N GLY A 200 11.96 9.98 -4.72
CA GLY A 200 13.18 9.20 -4.58
C GLY A 200 13.87 9.05 -5.92
N THR A 201 14.69 8.02 -6.05
CA THR A 201 15.28 7.66 -7.34
C THR A 201 15.00 6.21 -7.66
N LEU A 202 14.88 5.94 -8.95
CA LEU A 202 14.73 4.61 -9.48
C LEU A 202 15.80 4.28 -10.50
N VAL A 203 16.09 2.98 -10.59
CA VAL A 203 16.96 2.41 -11.62
C VAL A 203 16.13 1.51 -12.50
N VAL A 204 16.23 1.71 -13.82
CA VAL A 204 15.51 0.93 -14.83
C VAL A 204 16.54 0.08 -15.59
N PRO A 205 16.81 -1.17 -15.16
CA PRO A 205 17.88 -1.99 -15.72
C PRO A 205 17.54 -2.61 -17.09
N PHE A 206 16.25 -2.78 -17.39
CA PHE A 206 15.79 -3.41 -18.63
C PHE A 206 14.52 -2.72 -19.14
N LYS A 207 14.40 -2.51 -20.44
CA LYS A 207 13.20 -1.93 -21.06
C LYS A 207 12.68 -2.87 -22.13
N TYR A 208 11.39 -3.20 -22.07
CA TYR A 208 10.72 -3.95 -23.12
C TYR A 208 9.96 -3.00 -24.04
N TYR A 209 10.45 -2.81 -25.26
CA TYR A 209 9.82 -1.93 -26.26
C TYR A 209 8.69 -2.67 -26.96
N MET A 210 7.45 -2.28 -26.67
CA MET A 210 6.26 -2.97 -27.17
C MET A 210 6.18 -2.99 -28.70
N GLY A 211 6.59 -1.90 -29.36
CA GLY A 211 6.52 -1.79 -30.82
C GLY A 211 7.49 -2.71 -31.56
N ALA A 212 8.66 -2.98 -30.97
CA ALA A 212 9.67 -3.85 -31.55
C ALA A 212 9.64 -5.28 -30.98
N LYS A 213 8.90 -5.50 -29.89
CA LYS A 213 8.88 -6.75 -29.11
C LYS A 213 10.29 -7.17 -28.68
N GLU A 214 11.07 -6.19 -28.25
CA GLU A 214 12.48 -6.34 -27.92
C GLU A 214 12.75 -5.95 -26.47
N LEU A 215 13.52 -6.78 -25.78
CA LEU A 215 14.05 -6.47 -24.45
C LEU A 215 15.46 -5.90 -24.62
N ALA A 216 15.64 -4.63 -24.23
CA ALA A 216 16.94 -3.97 -24.27
C ALA A 216 17.47 -3.75 -22.84
N PRO A 217 18.76 -4.02 -22.58
CA PRO A 217 19.40 -3.55 -21.36
C PRO A 217 19.42 -2.01 -21.37
N SER A 218 19.18 -1.40 -20.21
CA SER A 218 19.27 0.04 -20.04
C SER A 218 19.86 0.37 -18.67
N ALA A 219 20.63 1.44 -18.59
CA ALA A 219 21.06 1.99 -17.31
C ALA A 219 20.45 3.39 -17.17
N THR A 220 19.14 3.45 -16.94
CA THR A 220 18.45 4.73 -16.71
C THR A 220 18.32 4.97 -15.21
N ILE A 221 18.81 6.12 -14.75
CA ILE A 221 18.62 6.62 -13.40
C ILE A 221 17.71 7.83 -13.49
N ALA A 222 16.60 7.80 -12.74
CA ALA A 222 15.63 8.87 -12.77
C ALA A 222 15.17 9.22 -11.34
N PRO A 223 15.15 10.51 -10.96
CA PRO A 223 14.30 10.92 -9.86
C PRO A 223 12.84 10.63 -10.20
N TYR A 224 12.06 10.28 -9.18
CA TYR A 224 10.62 10.15 -9.28
C TYR A 224 9.92 11.01 -8.23
N PHE A 225 8.69 11.37 -8.56
CA PHE A 225 7.74 12.00 -7.66
C PHE A 225 6.39 11.31 -7.83
N GLY A 226 5.65 11.13 -6.74
CA GLY A 226 4.42 10.38 -6.79
C GLY A 226 3.54 10.58 -5.58
N ARG A 227 2.44 9.83 -5.59
CA ARG A 227 1.43 9.84 -4.53
C ARG A 227 1.18 8.42 -4.06
N ARG A 228 1.27 8.22 -2.74
CA ARG A 228 0.88 6.97 -2.08
C ARG A 228 -0.64 6.79 -2.23
N ILE A 229 -1.03 5.66 -2.80
CA ILE A 229 -2.43 5.22 -2.93
C ILE A 229 -2.68 4.12 -1.88
N GLU A 230 -3.83 4.20 -1.22
CA GLU A 230 -4.24 3.15 -0.29
C GLU A 230 -4.59 1.89 -1.08
N ALA A 231 -3.77 0.85 -0.97
CA ALA A 231 -4.07 -0.47 -1.52
C ALA A 231 -4.21 -1.50 -0.39
N LEU A 232 -5.20 -2.37 -0.52
CA LEU A 232 -5.51 -3.47 0.40
C LEU A 232 -4.26 -4.35 0.59
N GLY A 233 -3.58 -4.23 1.73
CA GLY A 233 -2.46 -5.11 2.06
C GLY A 233 -1.05 -4.53 1.93
N GLY A 234 -0.87 -3.33 1.37
CA GLY A 234 0.46 -2.73 1.19
C GLY A 234 0.45 -1.28 0.68
N SER A 235 1.58 -0.59 0.79
CA SER A 235 1.77 0.75 0.21
C SER A 235 2.06 0.63 -1.28
N ALA A 236 1.08 1.02 -2.09
CA ALA A 236 1.29 1.28 -3.50
C ALA A 236 1.44 2.79 -3.73
N SER A 237 2.22 3.20 -4.72
CA SER A 237 2.33 4.59 -5.11
C SER A 237 2.21 4.74 -6.62
N PHE A 238 1.43 5.73 -7.04
CA PHE A 238 1.51 6.20 -8.42
C PHE A 238 2.66 7.18 -8.54
N ILE A 239 3.60 6.92 -9.46
CA ILE A 239 4.79 7.75 -9.63
C ILE A 239 4.91 8.24 -11.08
N VAL A 240 5.55 9.39 -11.23
CA VAL A 240 6.09 9.90 -12.48
C VAL A 240 7.60 10.09 -12.31
N ALA A 241 8.36 9.83 -13.36
CA ALA A 241 9.81 9.88 -13.34
C ALA A 241 10.35 10.48 -14.65
N ALA A 242 11.44 11.21 -14.55
CA ALA A 242 12.17 11.73 -15.69
C ALA A 242 13.66 11.69 -15.38
N GLY A 243 14.47 11.17 -16.30
CA GLY A 243 15.89 10.96 -16.06
C GLY A 243 16.68 10.78 -17.33
N VAL A 244 17.96 10.50 -17.15
CA VAL A 244 18.90 10.24 -18.24
C VAL A 244 19.43 8.83 -18.10
N GLY A 245 19.70 8.21 -19.25
CA GLY A 245 20.24 6.86 -19.28
C GLY A 245 20.97 6.57 -20.58
N VAL A 246 21.60 5.41 -20.61
CA VAL A 246 22.24 4.87 -21.80
C VAL A 246 21.32 3.86 -22.46
N VAL A 247 21.18 3.95 -23.78
CA VAL A 247 20.45 3.02 -24.65
C VAL A 247 21.34 2.56 -25.79
N SER A 248 21.12 1.35 -26.29
CA SER A 248 21.85 0.82 -27.44
C SER A 248 21.18 1.26 -28.75
N GLY A 249 21.96 1.87 -29.64
CA GLY A 249 21.60 2.15 -31.03
C GLY A 249 22.39 1.30 -32.02
N SER A 250 22.00 1.36 -33.29
CA SER A 250 22.71 0.77 -34.42
C SER A 250 23.18 1.88 -35.36
N SER A 251 24.49 2.01 -35.57
CA SER A 251 25.08 2.86 -36.59
C SER A 251 25.78 2.00 -37.66
N LYS A 252 26.11 2.59 -38.81
CA LYS A 252 26.92 1.93 -39.84
C LYS A 252 28.31 2.53 -39.87
N ASP A 253 29.33 1.68 -39.91
CA ASP A 253 30.71 2.14 -40.11
C ASP A 253 30.95 2.59 -41.56
N ALA A 254 32.14 3.13 -41.83
CA ALA A 254 32.54 3.58 -43.17
C ALA A 254 32.54 2.44 -44.22
N GLY A 255 32.59 1.17 -43.79
CA GLY A 255 32.47 -0.02 -44.63
C GLY A 255 31.03 -0.53 -44.80
N GLY A 256 30.04 0.12 -44.17
CA GLY A 256 28.63 -0.27 -44.22
C GLY A 256 28.24 -1.39 -43.25
N ASN A 257 29.14 -1.83 -42.36
CA ASN A 257 28.83 -2.83 -41.34
C ASN A 257 28.03 -2.21 -40.20
N ALA A 258 27.07 -2.95 -39.65
CA ALA A 258 26.32 -2.52 -38.48
C ALA A 258 27.21 -2.55 -37.24
N GLN A 259 27.23 -1.46 -36.48
CA GLN A 259 27.89 -1.32 -35.19
C GLN A 259 26.88 -0.93 -34.12
N THR A 260 27.04 -1.49 -32.92
CA THR A 260 26.25 -1.11 -31.76
C THR A 260 26.90 0.10 -31.10
N GLU A 261 26.15 1.18 -30.96
CA GLU A 261 26.60 2.43 -30.33
C GLU A 261 25.81 2.68 -29.05
N GLN A 262 26.49 3.18 -28.01
CA GLN A 262 25.82 3.62 -26.78
C GLN A 262 25.39 5.07 -26.93
N LEU A 263 24.09 5.32 -26.83
CA LEU A 263 23.50 6.64 -26.99
C LEU A 263 22.97 7.13 -25.64
N THR A 264 23.15 8.41 -25.36
CA THR A 264 22.49 9.05 -24.21
C THR A 264 21.05 9.37 -24.58
N ALA A 265 20.12 8.94 -23.73
CA ALA A 265 18.68 9.16 -23.89
C ALA A 265 18.08 9.84 -22.66
N PHE A 266 17.19 10.80 -22.90
CA PHE A 266 16.28 11.32 -21.91
C PHE A 266 15.05 10.41 -21.84
N SER A 267 14.73 9.90 -20.66
CA SER A 267 13.64 8.96 -20.43
C SER A 267 12.55 9.60 -19.58
N THR A 268 11.30 9.46 -19.97
CA THR A 268 10.14 9.80 -19.12
C THR A 268 9.30 8.57 -18.87
N ALA A 269 8.76 8.44 -17.66
CA ALA A 269 7.97 7.29 -17.27
C ALA A 269 6.91 7.66 -16.24
N TRP A 270 5.88 6.83 -16.16
CA TRP A 270 4.92 6.82 -15.08
C TRP A 270 4.56 5.38 -14.75
N GLY A 271 4.06 5.13 -13.55
CA GLY A 271 3.76 3.77 -13.16
C GLY A 271 3.33 3.61 -11.72
N LEU A 272 3.29 2.35 -11.30
CA LEU A 272 2.93 1.95 -9.94
C LEU A 272 4.15 1.33 -9.28
N THR A 273 4.46 1.78 -8.07
CA THR A 273 5.43 1.13 -7.19
C THR A 273 4.72 0.51 -6.01
N PHE A 274 5.31 -0.55 -5.49
CA PHE A 274 4.88 -1.32 -4.35
C PHE A 274 6.07 -1.44 -3.40
N GLU A 275 5.86 -1.07 -2.14
CA GLU A 275 6.88 -1.23 -1.13
C GLU A 275 6.75 -2.62 -0.51
N THR A 276 7.81 -3.42 -0.61
CA THR A 276 7.88 -4.73 0.05
C THR A 276 8.67 -4.61 1.34
N ARG A 277 8.06 -5.07 2.44
CA ARG A 277 8.73 -5.17 3.74
C ARG A 277 9.38 -6.54 3.90
N LYS A 278 10.57 -6.56 4.49
CA LYS A 278 11.13 -7.80 5.04
C LYS A 278 10.48 -8.05 6.40
N PRO A 279 9.81 -9.20 6.63
CA PRO A 279 9.05 -9.49 7.85
C PRO A 279 9.84 -9.31 9.17
N ASN A 280 11.18 -9.44 9.12
CA ASN A 280 12.03 -9.44 10.32
C ASN A 280 12.95 -8.21 10.43
N SER A 281 12.75 -7.19 9.61
CA SER A 281 13.64 -6.04 9.59
C SER A 281 12.99 -4.85 10.27
N GLN A 282 13.15 -4.74 11.60
CA GLN A 282 12.65 -3.62 12.40
C GLN A 282 13.19 -2.26 11.93
N ASN A 283 14.41 -2.27 11.36
CA ASN A 283 15.08 -1.10 10.75
C ASN A 283 15.26 -1.27 9.23
N GLY A 284 14.52 -2.20 8.62
CA GLY A 284 14.70 -2.55 7.21
C GLY A 284 14.10 -1.55 6.28
N ARG A 285 14.98 -0.89 5.53
CA ARG A 285 14.64 -0.17 4.31
C ARG A 285 13.81 -1.10 3.41
N GLY A 286 12.58 -0.70 3.13
CA GLY A 286 11.68 -1.46 2.26
C GLY A 286 12.25 -1.47 0.84
N LEU A 287 12.21 -2.62 0.16
CA LEU A 287 12.55 -2.66 -1.25
C LEU A 287 11.33 -2.15 -2.03
N GLN A 288 11.50 -1.08 -2.81
CA GLN A 288 10.45 -0.66 -3.72
C GLN A 288 10.62 -1.42 -5.03
N SER A 289 9.55 -2.06 -5.48
CA SER A 289 9.47 -2.65 -6.81
C SER A 289 8.29 -2.04 -7.54
N GLY A 290 8.21 -2.15 -8.86
CA GLY A 290 7.12 -1.50 -9.58
C GLY A 290 7.11 -1.77 -11.06
N ILE A 291 6.05 -1.32 -11.71
CA ILE A 291 5.87 -1.41 -13.16
C ILE A 291 5.84 0.02 -13.69
N LEU A 292 6.71 0.31 -14.65
CA LEU A 292 6.82 1.60 -15.32
C LEU A 292 6.45 1.46 -16.79
N VAL A 293 5.75 2.47 -17.31
CA VAL A 293 5.50 2.68 -18.73
C VAL A 293 6.13 4.01 -19.11
N GLY A 294 6.96 4.02 -20.15
CA GLY A 294 7.72 5.21 -20.50
C GLY A 294 8.12 5.29 -21.95
N ARG A 295 8.89 6.33 -22.27
CA ARG A 295 9.44 6.64 -23.59
C ARG A 295 10.85 7.21 -23.47
N ASP A 296 11.67 6.90 -24.46
CA ASP A 296 13.05 7.38 -24.54
C ASP A 296 13.23 8.34 -25.73
N TYR A 297 13.97 9.41 -25.49
CA TYR A 297 14.24 10.47 -26.45
C TYR A 297 15.74 10.67 -26.58
N VAL A 298 16.24 10.51 -27.80
CA VAL A 298 17.63 10.79 -28.18
C VAL A 298 17.69 12.10 -28.96
N GLY A 299 18.87 12.74 -28.98
CA GLY A 299 19.11 13.95 -29.76
C GLY A 299 18.84 13.73 -31.26
N ARG A 300 18.53 14.82 -31.99
CA ARG A 300 18.16 14.76 -33.42
C ARG A 300 19.20 14.02 -34.27
N ALA A 301 20.49 14.20 -33.98
CA ALA A 301 21.60 13.55 -34.68
C ALA A 301 21.59 12.02 -34.55
N HIS A 302 21.01 11.48 -33.48
CA HIS A 302 21.04 10.04 -33.17
C HIS A 302 19.70 9.34 -33.40
N ARG A 303 18.68 10.03 -33.91
CA ARG A 303 17.35 9.45 -34.14
C ARG A 303 17.37 8.29 -35.14
N ALA A 304 18.16 8.41 -36.20
CA ALA A 304 18.31 7.35 -37.20
C ALA A 304 19.08 6.14 -36.67
N ALA A 305 19.90 6.33 -35.62
CA ALA A 305 20.64 5.25 -34.98
C ALA A 305 19.82 4.55 -33.88
N PHE A 306 18.73 5.16 -33.41
CA PHE A 306 17.89 4.62 -32.35
C PHE A 306 16.45 4.43 -32.82
N ASP A 307 16.18 3.25 -33.37
CA ASP A 307 14.86 2.87 -33.88
C ASP A 307 13.76 2.93 -32.82
N GLN A 308 14.11 2.94 -31.53
CA GLN A 308 13.15 3.02 -30.43
C GLN A 308 12.82 4.46 -29.99
N HIS A 309 13.27 5.48 -30.72
CA HIS A 309 13.00 6.88 -30.40
C HIS A 309 11.50 7.17 -30.24
N GLY A 310 11.11 7.63 -29.05
CA GLY A 310 9.72 7.97 -28.70
C GLY A 310 8.77 6.77 -28.63
N LYS A 311 9.27 5.53 -28.79
CA LYS A 311 8.45 4.32 -28.67
C LYS A 311 8.20 3.99 -27.20
N THR A 312 7.00 3.46 -26.94
CA THR A 312 6.59 3.05 -25.61
C THR A 312 7.35 1.80 -25.18
N TRP A 313 7.88 1.83 -23.95
CA TRP A 313 8.46 0.69 -23.27
C TRP A 313 7.75 0.40 -21.95
N VAL A 314 7.89 -0.84 -21.48
CA VAL A 314 7.51 -1.27 -20.12
C VAL A 314 8.75 -1.79 -19.40
N SER A 315 8.85 -1.51 -18.11
CA SER A 315 9.91 -2.05 -17.25
C SER A 315 9.35 -2.50 -15.92
N VAL A 316 9.97 -3.55 -15.37
CA VAL A 316 9.96 -3.79 -13.92
C VAL A 316 11.08 -2.95 -13.32
N GLN A 317 10.78 -2.19 -12.28
CA GLN A 317 11.76 -1.35 -11.60
C GLN A 317 12.09 -1.91 -10.22
N ILE A 318 13.30 -1.63 -9.76
CA ILE A 318 13.73 -1.81 -8.38
C ILE A 318 14.26 -0.45 -7.93
N GLY A 319 13.61 0.11 -6.92
CA GLY A 319 13.85 1.46 -6.43
C GLY A 319 14.25 1.46 -4.97
N TYR A 320 14.82 2.59 -4.57
CA TYR A 320 15.19 2.88 -3.19
C TYR A 320 14.54 4.21 -2.80
N ASP A 321 13.77 4.21 -1.71
CA ASP A 321 13.13 5.42 -1.18
C ASP A 321 14.13 6.22 -0.35
N PHE A 322 14.33 7.49 -0.71
CA PHE A 322 15.22 8.41 0.02
C PHE A 322 14.48 9.31 1.00
N THR A 323 13.18 9.13 1.18
CA THR A 323 12.46 9.91 2.17
C THR A 323 13.02 9.69 3.59
N ASP A 324 13.75 8.61 3.90
CA ASP A 324 14.35 8.33 5.24
C ASP A 324 15.63 9.12 5.61
N TYR A 325 15.64 10.46 5.51
CA TYR A 325 16.68 11.32 6.11
C TYR A 325 16.17 12.10 7.33
#